data_AF-A0A969SCJ8-F1
#
_entry.id   AF-A0A969SCJ8-F1
#
_cell.length_a   1.000
_cell.length_b   1.000
_cell.length_c   1.000
_cell.angle_alpha   90.00
_cell.angle_beta   90.00
_cell.angle_gamma   90.00
#
_symmetry.space_group_name_H-M   'P 1'
#
loop_
_entity.id
_entity.type
_entity.pdbx_description
1 polymer ?
#
loop_
_entity_poly.entity_id
_entity_poly.type
_entity_poly.pdbx_seq_one_letter_code
_entity_poly.pdbx_strand_id
1 'polypeptide(L)' 'MKKINVIYTGWGERWLLGTLADTAKAFCLMYSPDAIQRGLQLS' A
#
# COMPACT_ATOMS: atom_id res chain seq x y z
N MET A 1 -1.80 10.01 14.20
CA MET A 1 -1.73 8.55 13.95
C MET A 1 -2.96 8.12 13.17
N LYS A 2 -2.98 8.37 11.86
CA LYS A 2 -4.02 7.81 10.98
C LYS A 2 -3.33 6.79 10.08
N LYS A 3 -3.87 5.58 10.06
CA LYS A 3 -3.42 4.52 9.14
C LYS A 3 -4.56 4.29 8.17
N ILE A 4 -4.26 4.35 6.88
CA ILE A 4 -5.24 4.09 5.82
C ILE A 4 -4.75 2.92 4.97
N ASN A 5 -5.69 2.08 4.56
CA ASN A 5 -5.41 0.97 3.68
C ASN A 5 -5.37 1.49 2.25
N VAL A 6 -4.26 1.23 1.56
CA VAL A 6 -4.09 1.54 0.14
C VAL A 6 -4.48 0.30 -0.64
N ILE A 7 -5.54 0.44 -1.44
CA ILE A 7 -6.09 -0.65 -2.27
C ILE A 7 -5.64 -0.41 -3.72
N TYR A 8 -5.03 -1.42 -4.31
CA TYR A 8 -4.79 -1.45 -5.74
C TYR A 8 -6.09 -1.75 -6.48
N THR A 9 -6.39 -0.99 -7.53
CA THR A 9 -7.59 -1.16 -8.38
C THR A 9 -7.24 -1.07 -9.87
N GLY A 10 -6.12 -1.67 -10.27
CA GLY A 10 -5.66 -1.71 -11.66
C GLY A 10 -6.00 -3.03 -12.36
N TRP A 11 -6.12 -3.00 -13.68
CA TRP A 11 -6.29 -4.19 -14.54
C TRP A 11 -7.47 -5.12 -14.17
N GLY A 12 -8.54 -4.55 -13.61
CA GLY A 12 -9.70 -5.32 -13.15
C GLY A 12 -9.48 -6.07 -11.83
N GLU A 13 -8.32 -5.91 -11.20
CA GLU A 13 -8.01 -6.54 -9.92
C GLU A 13 -8.19 -5.55 -8.77
N ARG A 14 -8.67 -6.05 -7.62
CA ARG A 14 -8.78 -5.29 -6.38
C ARG A 14 -8.13 -6.03 -5.22
N TRP A 15 -7.03 -5.51 -4.71
CA TRP A 15 -6.29 -6.13 -3.61
C TRP A 15 -5.56 -5.09 -2.75
N LEU A 16 -5.15 -5.50 -1.55
CA LEU A 16 -4.49 -4.63 -0.60
C LEU A 16 -3.04 -4.38 -1.04
N LEU A 17 -2.73 -3.16 -1.47
CA LEU A 17 -1.38 -2.77 -1.87
C LEU A 17 -0.49 -2.53 -0.65
N GLY A 18 -1.05 -1.94 0.39
CA GLY A 18 -0.30 -1.63 1.58
C GLY A 18 -1.09 -0.80 2.57
N THR A 19 -0.41 -0.36 3.62
CA THR A 19 -0.95 0.58 4.59
C THR A 19 -0.11 1.85 4.52
N LEU A 20 -0.77 2.98 4.33
CA LEU A 20 -0.14 4.29 4.49
C LEU A 20 -0.36 4.74 5.94
N ALA A 21 0.74 4.84 6.68
CA ALA A 21 0.74 5.38 8.02
C ALA A 21 1.18 6.85 7.97
N ASP A 22 0.30 7.74 8.42
CA ASP A 22 0.65 9.12 8.72
C ASP A 22 1.34 9.18 10.10
N THR A 23 2.64 9.46 10.05
CA THR A 23 3.46 9.81 11.20
C THR A 23 3.58 11.33 11.19
N ALA A 24 3.62 11.98 12.36
CA ALA A 24 3.57 13.44 12.50
C ALA A 24 4.63 14.25 11.71
N LYS A 25 5.61 13.58 11.09
CA LYS A 25 6.64 14.17 10.22
C LYS A 25 6.73 13.53 8.82
N ALA A 26 6.09 12.39 8.58
CA ALA A 26 6.24 11.64 7.34
C ALA A 26 5.12 10.62 7.12
N PHE A 27 4.79 10.41 5.85
CA PHE A 27 3.97 9.29 5.41
C PHE A 27 4.86 8.07 5.16
N CYS A 28 4.56 6.96 5.82
CA CYS A 28 5.23 5.69 5.58
C CYS A 28 4.26 4.75 4.86
N LEU A 29 4.61 4.35 3.63
CA LEU A 29 3.89 3.32 2.91
C LEU A 29 4.54 1.96 3.22
N MET A 30 3.79 1.10 3.89
CA MET A 30 4.18 -0.28 4.12
C MET A 30 3.45 -1.17 3.12
N TYR A 31 4.20 -1.81 2.24
CA TYR A 31 3.63 -2.76 1.29
C TYR A 31 3.07 -3.99 2.00
N SER A 32 1.92 -4.45 1.54
CA SER A 32 1.33 -5.70 2.01
C SER A 32 2.07 -6.91 1.43
N PRO A 33 2.02 -8.07 2.09
CA PRO A 33 2.62 -9.30 1.56
C PRO A 33 2.14 -9.64 0.15
N ASP A 34 0.86 -9.38 -0.18
CA ASP A 34 0.31 -9.51 -1.53
C ASP A 34 1.04 -8.64 -2.57
N ALA A 35 1.34 -7.39 -2.22
CA ALA A 35 2.04 -6.45 -3.10
C ALA A 35 3.49 -6.89 -3.36
N ILE A 36 4.14 -7.39 -2.30
CA ILE A 36 5.51 -7.92 -2.37
C ILE A 36 5.54 -9.20 -3.23
N GLN A 37 4.60 -10.12 -3.02
CA GLN A 37 4.50 -11.36 -3.82
C GLN A 37 4.22 -11.07 -5.30
N ARG A 38 3.41 -10.05 -5.59
CA ARG A 38 3.10 -9.63 -6.97
C ARG A 38 4.25 -8.87 -7.64
N GLY A 39 5.33 -8.56 -6.93
CA GLY A 39 6.49 -7.84 -7.45
C GLY A 39 6.17 -6.41 -7.88
N LEU A 40 5.04 -5.84 -7.42
CA LEU A 40 4.60 -4.51 -7.82
C LEU A 40 5.37 -3.46 -7.00
N GLN A 41 6.60 -3.15 -7.43
CA GLN A 41 7.29 -1.96 -6.96
C GLN A 41 6.73 -0.77 -7.72
N LEU A 42 6.04 0.14 -7.02
CA LEU A 42 5.73 1.47 -7.57
C LEU A 42 7.08 2.16 -7.82
N SER A 43 7.44 2.32 -9.10
CA SER A 43 8.63 3.04 -9.53
C SER A 43 8.45 4.55 -9.49
#